data_AF-A0A7L0FPB2-F1
#
_entry.id   AF-A0A7L0FPB2-F1
#
_cell.length_a   1.000
_cell.length_b   1.000
_cell.length_c   1.000
_cell.angle_alpha   90.00
_cell.angle_beta   90.00
_cell.angle_gamma   90.00
#
_symmetry.space_group_name_H-M   'P 1'
#
loop_
_entity.id
_entity.type
_entity.pdbx_description
1 polymer ?
#
loop_
_entity_poly.entity_id
_entity_poly.type
_entity_poly.pdbx_seq_one_letter_code
_entity_poly.pdbx_strand_id
1 'polypeptide(L)'
;INLFLQSQDVGIKTITMLDEQGEQLNRIEEGMDQINKDMREAEKTLTELNKCCGLCVCPCNRTKNFEASKAYRATWGDGMENSADHVISMQPRSINQQQPQTSGGPSGGYITRITNDAREDEMDENLAQVGNILGNLKNMALDMGNEIDAQNKQIDRINVK
;
A
#
# COMPACT_ATOMS: atom_id res chain seq x y z
N ILE A 1 1.86 -2.51 32.16
CA ILE A 1 1.75 -1.13 31.62
C ILE A 1 3.02 -0.69 30.87
N ASN A 2 4.22 -0.73 31.48
CA ASN A 2 5.48 -0.34 30.79
C ASN A 2 5.74 -1.04 29.44
N LEU A 3 5.51 -2.35 29.35
CA LEU A 3 5.65 -3.08 28.08
C LEU A 3 4.68 -2.57 26.99
N PHE A 4 3.47 -2.17 27.37
CA PHE A 4 2.49 -1.64 26.44
C PHE A 4 2.84 -0.23 25.96
N LEU A 5 3.35 0.62 26.85
CA LEU A 5 3.86 1.95 26.48
C LEU A 5 5.04 1.84 25.51
N GLN A 6 5.95 0.89 25.76
CA GLN A 6 7.04 0.60 24.85
C GLN A 6 6.53 0.08 23.49
N SER A 7 5.52 -0.79 23.48
CA SER A 7 4.90 -1.30 22.24
C SER A 7 4.22 -0.19 21.45
N GLN A 8 3.60 0.78 22.14
CA GLN A 8 3.01 1.95 21.51
C GLN A 8 4.07 2.84 20.87
N ASP A 9 5.18 3.13 21.55
CA ASP A 9 6.29 3.93 21.00
C ASP A 9 6.91 3.27 19.76
N VAL A 10 7.12 1.96 19.79
CA VAL A 10 7.59 1.19 18.64
C VAL A 10 6.56 1.22 17.50
N GLY A 11 5.26 1.11 17.82
CA GLY A 11 4.17 1.22 16.84
C GLY A 11 4.16 2.57 16.14
N ILE A 12 4.28 3.67 16.89
CA ILE A 12 4.34 5.04 16.35
C ILE A 12 5.55 5.18 15.41
N LYS A 13 6.74 4.76 15.85
CA LYS A 13 7.95 4.78 15.01
C LYS A 13 7.76 3.99 13.72
N THR A 14 7.09 2.84 13.80
CA THR A 14 6.83 2.01 12.61
C THR A 14 5.90 2.70 11.63
N ILE A 15 4.83 3.36 12.11
CA ILE A 15 3.93 4.14 11.25
C ILE A 15 4.68 5.29 10.57
N THR A 16 5.52 6.02 11.29
CA THR A 16 6.34 7.10 10.70
C THR A 16 7.30 6.56 9.63
N MET A 17 7.92 5.41 9.86
CA MET A 17 8.78 4.78 8.85
C MET A 17 7.99 4.30 7.62
N LEU A 18 6.75 3.85 7.80
CA LEU A 18 5.88 3.47 6.67
C LEU A 18 5.47 4.68 5.84
N ASP A 19 5.14 5.79 6.48
CA ASP A 19 4.84 7.07 5.80
C ASP A 19 6.06 7.54 4.97
N GLU A 20 7.25 7.53 5.56
CA GLU A 20 8.48 7.87 4.85
C GLU A 20 8.77 6.92 3.67
N GLN A 21 8.51 5.63 3.83
CA GLN A 21 8.63 4.64 2.76
C GLN A 21 7.61 4.87 1.64
N GLY A 22 6.37 5.23 1.96
CA GLY A 22 5.35 5.60 0.98
C GLY A 22 5.79 6.80 0.14
N GLU A 23 6.34 7.83 0.77
CA GLU A 23 6.89 8.99 0.07
C GLU A 23 8.10 8.64 -0.80
N GLN A 24 8.95 7.70 -0.36
CA GLN A 24 10.05 7.18 -1.20
C GLN A 24 9.51 6.45 -2.43
N LEU A 25 8.48 5.61 -2.27
CA LEU A 25 7.84 4.90 -3.39
C LEU A 25 7.18 5.88 -4.38
N ASN A 26 6.55 6.95 -3.89
CA ASN A 26 6.00 8.02 -4.75
C ASN A 26 7.09 8.65 -5.62
N ARG A 27 8.25 9.00 -5.04
CA ARG A 27 9.39 9.53 -5.81
C ARG A 27 9.93 8.54 -6.84
N ILE A 28 9.93 7.24 -6.51
CA ILE A 28 10.33 6.18 -7.45
C ILE A 28 9.32 6.08 -8.59
N GLU A 29 8.01 6.08 -8.31
CA GLU A 29 6.96 6.02 -9.33
C GLU A 29 7.04 7.23 -10.28
N GLU A 30 7.25 8.44 -9.74
CA GLU A 30 7.50 9.66 -10.53
C GLU A 30 8.78 9.56 -11.38
N GLY A 31 9.87 9.04 -10.81
CA GLY A 31 11.13 8.82 -11.52
C GLY A 31 10.98 7.83 -12.68
N MET A 32 10.20 6.76 -12.48
CA MET A 32 9.88 5.79 -13.53
C MET A 32 9.04 6.42 -14.65
N ASP A 33 8.06 7.27 -14.31
CA ASP A 33 7.29 8.01 -15.32
C ASP A 33 8.16 8.99 -16.11
N GLN A 34 9.17 9.60 -15.46
CA GLN A 34 10.14 10.44 -16.15
C GLN A 34 11.03 9.62 -17.10
N ILE A 35 11.52 8.45 -16.67
CA ILE A 35 12.30 7.55 -17.53
C ILE A 35 11.50 7.17 -18.78
N ASN A 36 10.21 6.87 -18.66
CA ASN A 36 9.38 6.57 -19.82
C ASN A 36 9.27 7.77 -20.79
N LYS A 37 9.15 8.99 -20.28
CA LYS A 37 9.17 10.21 -21.11
C LYS A 37 10.51 10.40 -21.81
N ASP A 38 11.61 10.26 -21.08
CA ASP A 38 12.96 10.43 -21.60
C ASP A 38 13.27 9.38 -22.67
N MET A 39 12.84 8.13 -22.47
CA MET A 39 12.94 7.06 -23.47
C MET A 39 12.19 7.39 -24.77
N ARG A 40 10.99 7.98 -24.67
CA ARG A 40 10.22 8.43 -25.84
C ARG A 40 10.90 9.61 -26.56
N GLU A 41 11.50 10.52 -25.82
CA GLU A 41 12.22 11.65 -26.40
C GLU A 41 13.50 11.20 -27.11
N ALA A 42 14.27 10.31 -26.47
CA ALA A 42 15.46 9.69 -27.06
C ALA A 42 15.13 8.96 -28.38
N GLU A 43 14.00 8.25 -28.46
CA GLU A 43 13.56 7.62 -29.71
C GLU A 43 13.30 8.64 -30.83
N LYS A 44 12.64 9.76 -30.51
CA LYS A 44 12.38 10.83 -31.48
C LYS A 44 13.69 11.42 -31.99
N THR A 45 14.62 11.74 -31.09
CA THR A 45 15.94 12.26 -31.46
C THR A 45 16.71 11.27 -32.35
N LEU A 46 16.73 9.97 -32.00
CA LEU A 46 17.36 8.95 -32.85
C LEU A 46 16.69 8.84 -34.23
N THR A 47 15.37 8.94 -34.29
CA THR A 47 14.61 8.92 -35.55
C THR A 47 14.88 10.16 -36.40
N GLU A 48 15.05 11.32 -35.79
CA GLU A 48 15.43 12.56 -36.48
C GLU A 48 16.87 12.52 -36.99
N LEU A 49 17.80 12.00 -36.20
CA LEU A 49 19.19 11.80 -36.61
C LEU A 49 19.30 10.82 -37.78
N ASN A 50 18.49 9.75 -37.81
CA ASN A 50 18.42 8.83 -38.95
C ASN A 50 17.93 9.51 -40.26
N LYS A 51 17.15 10.59 -40.17
CA LYS A 51 16.68 11.35 -41.34
C LYS A 51 17.71 12.36 -41.84
N CYS A 52 18.71 12.72 -41.02
CA CYS A 52 19.72 13.74 -41.32
C CYS A 52 21.01 13.13 -41.89
N CYS A 53 20.92 12.25 -42.90
CA CYS A 53 22.06 11.90 -43.75
C CYS A 53 21.92 12.59 -45.11
N GLY A 54 22.41 13.83 -45.19
CA GLY A 54 22.22 14.76 -46.31
C GLY A 54 22.94 14.46 -47.64
N LEU A 55 23.33 13.22 -47.95
CA LEU A 55 23.83 12.91 -49.31
C LEU A 55 23.78 11.43 -49.73
N CYS A 56 22.93 10.61 -49.12
CA CYS A 56 22.70 9.27 -49.64
C CYS A 56 21.29 8.78 -49.27
N VAL A 57 20.58 8.24 -50.26
CA VAL A 57 19.37 7.46 -50.05
C VAL A 57 19.80 6.20 -49.28
N CYS A 58 19.87 6.26 -47.94
CA CYS A 58 20.08 5.05 -47.14
C CYS A 58 18.76 4.27 -47.19
N PRO A 59 18.69 3.08 -47.81
CA PRO A 59 17.52 2.19 -47.76
C PRO A 59 17.44 1.49 -46.39
N CYS A 60 17.91 2.16 -45.35
CA CYS A 60 18.30 1.59 -44.07
C CYS A 60 17.10 1.67 -43.14
N ASN A 61 16.35 0.56 -43.13
CA ASN A 61 15.29 0.18 -42.20
C ASN A 61 14.46 1.34 -41.62
N ARG A 62 13.21 1.45 -42.10
CA ARG A 62 12.10 2.05 -41.34
C ARG A 62 12.26 1.64 -39.88
N THR A 63 12.64 2.59 -39.02
CA THR A 63 12.69 2.36 -37.59
C THR A 63 11.29 1.90 -37.18
N LYS A 64 11.17 0.65 -36.75
CA LYS A 64 9.92 0.09 -36.26
C LYS A 64 9.57 0.90 -35.01
N ASN A 65 8.36 1.42 -34.93
CA ASN A 65 7.84 2.15 -33.77
C ASN A 65 8.27 1.42 -32.49
N PHE A 66 9.11 2.05 -31.66
CA PHE A 66 9.62 1.43 -30.44
C PHE A 66 8.48 1.08 -29.47
N GLU A 67 7.40 1.88 -29.47
CA GLU A 67 6.16 1.57 -28.75
C GLU A 67 5.50 0.24 -29.19
N ALA A 68 5.77 -0.21 -30.42
CA ALA A 68 5.31 -1.51 -30.93
C ALA A 68 6.29 -2.66 -30.61
N SER A 69 7.44 -2.37 -29.98
CA SER A 69 8.37 -3.39 -29.51
C SER A 69 7.75 -4.20 -28.38
N LYS A 70 7.90 -5.52 -28.42
CA LYS A 70 7.39 -6.42 -27.36
C LYS A 70 7.95 -6.06 -25.99
N ALA A 71 9.21 -5.62 -25.91
CA ALA A 71 9.82 -5.20 -24.65
C ALA A 71 9.15 -3.94 -24.09
N TYR A 72 8.88 -2.94 -24.94
CA TYR A 72 8.19 -1.72 -24.49
C TYR A 72 6.74 -2.00 -24.10
N ARG A 73 5.99 -2.81 -24.87
CA ARG A 73 4.61 -3.17 -24.50
C ARG A 73 4.53 -4.04 -23.25
N ALA A 74 5.54 -4.87 -22.97
CA ALA A 74 5.56 -5.67 -21.74
C ALA A 74 5.74 -4.81 -20.49
N THR A 75 6.51 -3.72 -20.60
CA THR A 75 6.89 -2.86 -19.47
C THR A 75 5.97 -1.64 -19.30
N TRP A 76 5.57 -1.04 -20.42
CA TRP A 76 4.81 0.23 -20.48
C TRP A 76 3.50 0.12 -21.25
N GLY A 77 3.20 -1.04 -21.83
CA GLY A 77 1.94 -1.28 -22.51
C GLY A 77 0.84 -1.58 -21.51
N ASP A 78 -0.33 -1.00 -21.74
CA ASP A 78 -1.57 -1.40 -21.07
C ASP A 78 -1.71 -2.92 -21.21
N GLY A 79 -1.73 -3.66 -20.11
CA GLY A 79 -1.44 -5.11 -19.96
C GLY A 79 -2.39 -6.08 -20.69
N MET A 80 -2.94 -5.69 -21.83
CA MET A 80 -3.98 -6.34 -22.61
C MET A 80 -3.52 -7.64 -23.31
N GLU A 81 -2.22 -7.94 -23.37
CA GLU A 81 -1.74 -9.11 -24.13
C GLU A 81 -1.37 -10.33 -23.27
N ASN A 82 -1.37 -10.24 -21.93
CA ASN A 82 -1.02 -11.37 -21.04
C ASN A 82 -1.85 -11.42 -19.75
N SER A 83 -3.18 -11.33 -19.83
CA SER A 83 -4.04 -11.63 -18.68
C SER A 83 -5.33 -12.31 -19.12
N ALA A 84 -5.18 -13.52 -19.66
CA ALA A 84 -6.25 -14.52 -19.69
C ALA A 84 -6.36 -15.31 -18.36
N ASP A 85 -5.68 -14.88 -17.29
CA ASP A 85 -5.63 -15.67 -16.06
C ASP A 85 -5.38 -14.83 -14.79
N HIS A 86 -6.29 -13.91 -14.47
CA HIS A 86 -6.59 -13.64 -13.06
C HIS A 86 -7.97 -12.99 -12.91
N VAL A 87 -9.00 -13.82 -12.97
CA VAL A 87 -10.33 -13.47 -12.45
C VAL A 87 -10.27 -13.64 -10.93
N ILE A 88 -9.97 -12.57 -10.17
CA ILE A 88 -10.44 -12.55 -8.77
C ILE A 88 -11.90 -12.14 -8.81
N SER A 89 -12.72 -13.19 -8.87
CA SER A 89 -14.09 -13.16 -8.37
C SER A 89 -14.05 -12.91 -6.86
N MET A 90 -14.29 -11.68 -6.41
CA MET A 90 -15.06 -11.45 -5.18
C MET A 90 -15.92 -10.20 -5.38
N GLN A 91 -17.14 -10.45 -5.84
CA GLN A 91 -18.29 -9.55 -5.86
C GLN A 91 -18.67 -9.07 -4.43
N PRO A 92 -19.48 -7.99 -4.31
CA PRO A 92 -19.64 -7.19 -3.10
C PRO A 92 -20.58 -7.83 -2.07
N ARG A 93 -20.39 -7.51 -0.79
CA ARG A 93 -21.40 -7.78 0.25
C ARG A 93 -21.62 -6.55 1.13
N SER A 94 -22.49 -5.66 0.65
CA SER A 94 -23.31 -4.84 1.53
C SER A 94 -24.57 -5.64 1.85
N ILE A 95 -24.71 -6.13 3.08
CA ILE A 95 -25.98 -6.54 3.68
C ILE A 95 -25.99 -6.05 5.13
N ASN A 96 -26.92 -5.13 5.33
CA ASN A 96 -27.48 -4.57 6.53
C ASN A 96 -27.91 -5.65 7.54
N GLN A 97 -27.56 -5.48 8.82
CA GLN A 97 -28.40 -5.96 9.91
C GLN A 97 -28.16 -5.12 11.17
N GLN A 98 -29.11 -4.22 11.40
CA GLN A 98 -29.41 -3.68 12.72
C GLN A 98 -29.51 -4.84 13.71
N GLN A 99 -28.62 -4.85 14.69
CA GLN A 99 -28.87 -5.52 15.95
C GLN A 99 -28.68 -4.47 17.05
N PRO A 100 -29.74 -4.10 17.79
CA PRO A 100 -29.55 -3.33 19.01
C PRO A 100 -28.65 -4.17 19.92
N GLN A 101 -27.54 -3.59 20.40
CA GLN A 101 -26.75 -4.18 21.45
C GLN A 101 -27.61 -4.27 22.72
N THR A 102 -28.38 -5.35 22.83
CA THR A 102 -28.94 -5.82 24.10
C THR A 102 -27.87 -6.69 24.75
N SER A 103 -26.82 -6.06 25.27
CA SER A 103 -25.93 -6.67 26.24
C SER A 103 -26.23 -6.07 27.61
N GLY A 104 -27.44 -6.37 28.09
CA GLY A 104 -27.77 -6.36 29.52
C GLY A 104 -27.18 -7.61 30.16
N GLY A 105 -25.87 -7.59 30.40
CA GLY A 105 -25.17 -8.43 31.36
C GLY A 105 -24.53 -7.50 32.40
N PRO A 106 -24.40 -7.92 33.67
CA PRO A 106 -24.17 -6.99 34.77
C PRO A 106 -22.93 -6.15 34.50
N SER A 107 -23.07 -4.84 34.61
CA SER A 107 -21.96 -3.89 34.74
C SER A 107 -21.08 -4.32 35.92
N GLY A 108 -20.17 -5.25 35.67
CA GLY A 108 -19.08 -5.63 36.53
C GLY A 108 -17.82 -5.38 35.71
N GLY A 109 -16.83 -4.76 36.34
CA GLY A 109 -15.56 -4.45 35.71
C GLY A 109 -14.89 -5.66 35.05
N TYR A 110 -13.71 -5.42 34.48
CA TYR A 110 -12.87 -6.44 33.85
C TYR A 110 -12.52 -7.63 34.78
N ILE A 111 -12.85 -7.56 36.07
CA ILE A 111 -12.59 -8.58 37.08
C ILE A 111 -13.87 -8.92 37.86
N THR A 112 -14.07 -10.21 38.14
CA THR A 112 -15.09 -10.66 39.10
C THR A 112 -14.65 -10.34 40.52
N ARG A 113 -15.40 -9.47 41.22
CA ARG A 113 -15.10 -9.08 42.61
C ARG A 113 -15.43 -10.23 43.59
N ILE A 114 -14.48 -10.62 44.43
CA ILE A 114 -14.62 -11.70 45.42
C ILE A 114 -14.53 -11.13 46.83
N THR A 115 -13.49 -10.34 47.12
CA THR A 115 -13.30 -9.70 48.44
C THR A 115 -13.78 -8.26 48.50
N ASN A 116 -14.06 -7.62 47.35
CA ASN A 116 -14.47 -6.22 47.26
C ASN A 116 -13.46 -5.29 47.98
N ASP A 117 -12.17 -5.61 47.83
CA ASP A 117 -11.07 -4.88 48.44
C ASP A 117 -10.46 -3.87 47.46
N ALA A 118 -9.74 -2.89 48.01
CA ALA A 118 -9.11 -1.82 47.21
C ALA A 118 -8.11 -2.34 46.15
N ARG A 119 -7.62 -3.57 46.30
CA ARG A 119 -6.71 -4.20 45.32
C ARG A 119 -7.49 -4.70 44.11
N GLU A 120 -8.68 -5.28 44.29
CA GLU A 120 -9.58 -5.62 43.18
C GLU A 120 -9.99 -4.38 42.37
N ASP A 121 -10.22 -3.25 43.04
CA ASP A 121 -10.51 -1.96 42.37
C ASP A 121 -9.30 -1.44 41.57
N GLU A 122 -8.08 -1.49 42.14
CA GLU A 122 -6.86 -1.10 41.42
C GLU A 122 -6.61 -2.02 40.21
N MET A 123 -6.85 -3.32 40.34
CA MET A 123 -6.70 -4.25 39.22
C MET A 123 -7.74 -3.98 38.12
N ASP A 124 -8.98 -3.63 38.47
CA ASP A 124 -10.02 -3.29 37.50
C ASP A 124 -9.69 -1.99 36.74
N GLU A 125 -9.19 -0.97 37.45
CA GLU A 125 -8.73 0.29 36.85
C GLU A 125 -7.51 0.08 35.94
N ASN A 126 -6.55 -0.75 36.37
CA ASN A 126 -5.39 -1.10 35.56
C ASN A 126 -5.79 -1.86 34.29
N LEU A 127 -6.76 -2.79 34.36
CA LEU A 127 -7.26 -3.51 33.19
C LEU A 127 -8.08 -2.60 32.26
N ALA A 128 -8.82 -1.63 32.80
CA ALA A 128 -9.49 -0.62 31.99
C ALA A 128 -8.48 0.23 31.19
N GLN A 129 -7.38 0.64 31.82
CA GLN A 129 -6.28 1.34 31.14
C GLN A 129 -5.63 0.46 30.06
N VAL A 130 -5.42 -0.82 30.34
CA VAL A 130 -4.92 -1.79 29.34
C VAL A 130 -5.90 -1.94 28.17
N GLY A 131 -7.20 -1.97 28.44
CA GLY A 131 -8.25 -2.00 27.40
C GLY A 131 -8.18 -0.80 26.45
N ASN A 132 -7.97 0.40 27.00
CA ASN A 132 -7.80 1.62 26.21
C ASN A 132 -6.51 1.58 25.35
N ILE A 133 -5.39 1.14 25.92
CA ILE A 133 -4.12 1.01 25.19
C ILE A 133 -4.23 -0.04 24.09
N LEU A 134 -4.90 -1.16 24.36
CA LEU A 134 -5.17 -2.20 23.36
C LEU A 134 -6.04 -1.69 22.20
N GLY A 135 -7.04 -0.85 22.50
CA GLY A 135 -7.83 -0.16 21.49
C GLY A 135 -6.98 0.70 20.57
N ASN A 136 -6.05 1.47 21.13
CA ASN A 136 -5.12 2.29 20.35
C ASN A 136 -4.16 1.43 19.50
N LEU A 137 -3.61 0.35 20.08
CA LEU A 137 -2.76 -0.60 19.33
C LEU A 137 -3.51 -1.24 18.16
N LYS A 138 -4.80 -1.57 18.35
CA LYS A 138 -5.64 -2.12 17.28
C LYS A 138 -5.79 -1.13 16.13
N ASN A 139 -6.07 0.14 16.41
CA ASN A 139 -6.19 1.15 15.35
C ASN A 139 -4.88 1.33 14.60
N MET A 140 -3.75 1.44 15.31
CA MET A 140 -2.42 1.50 14.70
C MET A 140 -2.11 0.28 13.82
N ALA A 141 -2.51 -0.92 14.24
CA ALA A 141 -2.33 -2.14 13.44
C ALA A 141 -3.19 -2.14 12.17
N LEU A 142 -4.40 -1.57 12.22
CA LEU A 142 -5.26 -1.41 11.03
C LEU A 142 -4.67 -0.39 10.06
N ASP A 143 -4.22 0.76 10.54
CA ASP A 143 -3.61 1.80 9.71
C ASP A 143 -2.33 1.29 9.04
N MET A 144 -1.48 0.60 9.81
CA MET A 144 -0.29 -0.08 9.32
C MET A 144 -0.61 -1.12 8.25
N GLY A 145 -1.63 -1.95 8.45
CA GLY A 145 -2.04 -2.95 7.46
C GLY A 145 -2.52 -2.33 6.15
N ASN A 146 -3.35 -1.29 6.22
CA ASN A 146 -3.87 -0.60 5.04
C ASN A 146 -2.75 0.08 4.25
N GLU A 147 -1.80 0.73 4.94
CA GLU A 147 -0.65 1.38 4.32
C GLU A 147 0.26 0.36 3.61
N ILE A 148 0.55 -0.76 4.26
CA ILE A 148 1.34 -1.86 3.65
C ILE A 148 0.63 -2.41 2.40
N ASP A 149 -0.69 -2.62 2.44
CA ASP A 149 -1.46 -3.11 1.28
C ASP A 149 -1.44 -2.10 0.12
N ALA A 150 -1.47 -0.81 0.42
CA ALA A 150 -1.36 0.25 -0.59
C ALA A 150 0.04 0.27 -1.23
N GLN A 151 1.09 0.22 -0.40
CA GLN A 151 2.48 0.18 -0.85
C GLN A 151 2.79 -1.08 -1.66
N ASN A 152 2.28 -2.25 -1.27
CA ASN A 152 2.45 -3.50 -2.03
C ASN A 152 1.90 -3.36 -3.46
N LYS A 153 0.69 -2.79 -3.61
CA LYS A 153 0.12 -2.54 -4.94
C LYS A 153 0.93 -1.54 -5.76
N GLN A 154 1.56 -0.56 -5.11
CA GLN A 154 2.44 0.40 -5.78
C GLN A 154 3.74 -0.27 -6.25
N ILE A 155 4.34 -1.11 -5.41
CA ILE A 155 5.52 -1.91 -5.76
C ILE A 155 5.20 -2.82 -6.96
N ASP A 156 4.04 -3.47 -6.98
CA ASP A 156 3.64 -4.32 -8.11
C ASP A 156 3.55 -3.51 -9.42
N ARG A 157 3.01 -2.28 -9.39
CA ARG A 157 2.99 -1.38 -10.56
C ARG A 157 4.40 -0.97 -10.98
N ILE A 158 5.26 -0.62 -10.03
CA ILE A 158 6.64 -0.22 -10.31
C ILE A 158 7.45 -1.39 -10.88
N ASN A 159 7.25 -2.61 -10.38
CA ASN A 159 7.98 -3.81 -10.82
C ASN A 159 7.62 -4.24 -12.25
N VAL A 160 6.44 -3.85 -12.73
CA VAL A 160 6.02 -4.08 -14.11
C VAL A 160 6.58 -3.00 -15.06
N LYS A 161 6.85 -1.79 -14.57
CA LYS A 161 7.47 -0.67 -15.30
C LYS A 161 9.00 -0.82 -15.44
#